data_AF-A0A965QBR4-F1
#
_entry.id   AF-A0A965QBR4-F1
#
_cell.length_a   1.000
_cell.length_b   1.000
_cell.length_c   1.000
_cell.angle_alpha   90.00
_cell.angle_beta   90.00
_cell.angle_gamma   90.00
#
_symmetry.space_group_name_H-M   'P 1'
#
loop_
_entity.id
_entity.type
_entity.pdbx_description
1 polymer ?
#
loop_
_entity_poly.entity_id
_entity_poly.type
_entity_poly.pdbx_seq_one_letter_code
_entity_poly.pdbx_strand_id
1 'polypeptide(L)'
;MIKHTQTPVAAELGRIDHARLDAMSEEEIEAIAAEKMGDVPDDFWKDAVMVFPEGKTALSLRLDSDVFDWFRAQGPGYQTRMNAVLRSYYLEMLRRTQPTR
;
A
#
# COMPACT_ATOMS: atom_id res chain seq x y z
N MET A 1 -15.44 -10.26 -16.25
CA MET A 1 -15.15 -8.81 -16.23
C MET A 1 -14.97 -8.40 -14.76
N ILE A 2 -13.79 -8.66 -14.18
CA ILE A 2 -13.50 -8.38 -12.75
C ILE A 2 -12.74 -7.06 -12.69
N LYS A 3 -13.44 -5.99 -12.29
CA LYS A 3 -12.84 -4.68 -12.05
C LYS A 3 -11.86 -4.81 -10.89
N HIS A 4 -10.56 -4.84 -11.19
CA HIS A 4 -9.52 -4.67 -10.17
C HIS A 4 -9.52 -3.21 -9.73
N THR A 5 -10.34 -2.87 -8.75
CA THR A 5 -10.14 -1.65 -7.96
C THR A 5 -9.18 -2.02 -6.84
N GLN A 6 -7.87 -1.87 -7.08
CA GLN A 6 -6.91 -1.84 -5.98
C GLN A 6 -7.20 -0.59 -5.17
N THR A 7 -7.94 -0.75 -4.08
CA THR A 7 -7.98 0.23 -3.00
C THR A 7 -6.54 0.48 -2.57
N PRO A 8 -6.02 1.72 -2.59
CA PRO A 8 -4.71 1.99 -2.06
C PRO A 8 -4.77 1.72 -0.55
N VAL A 9 -4.19 0.60 -0.13
CA VAL A 9 -3.95 0.31 1.28
C VAL A 9 -3.04 1.44 1.75
N ALA A 10 -3.60 2.32 2.59
CA ALA A 10 -2.90 3.45 3.15
C ALA A 10 -1.58 2.95 3.77
N ALA A 11 -0.49 3.63 3.44
CA ALA A 11 0.86 3.35 3.94
C ALA A 11 1.02 3.73 5.45
N GLU A 12 0.00 3.44 6.26
CA GLU A 12 0.00 3.63 7.71
C GLU A 12 0.47 2.38 8.48
N LEU A 13 0.76 1.27 7.79
CA LEU A 13 1.47 0.13 8.38
C LEU A 13 2.99 0.32 8.22
N GLY A 14 3.51 1.45 8.71
CA GLY A 14 4.88 1.87 8.41
C GLY A 14 5.90 1.66 9.53
N ARG A 15 5.45 1.44 10.76
CA ARG A 15 6.34 1.15 11.89
C ARG A 15 5.78 -0.01 12.67
N ILE A 16 6.18 -1.20 12.25
CA ILE A 16 6.03 -2.39 13.06
C ILE A 16 7.14 -2.33 14.13
N ASP A 17 6.74 -2.36 15.39
CA ASP A 17 7.68 -2.48 16.50
C ASP A 17 8.11 -3.95 16.62
N HIS A 18 9.17 -4.29 15.90
CA HIS A 18 9.69 -5.65 15.85
C HIS A 18 10.14 -6.15 17.23
N ALA A 19 10.69 -5.28 18.07
CA ALA A 19 11.12 -5.66 19.42
C ALA A 19 9.94 -6.04 20.30
N ARG A 20 8.81 -5.33 20.16
CA ARG A 20 7.55 -5.72 20.80
C ARG A 20 7.05 -7.06 20.28
N LEU A 21 7.01 -7.26 18.95
CA LEU A 21 6.51 -8.51 18.37
C LEU A 21 7.34 -9.72 18.80
N ASP A 22 8.66 -9.62 18.81
CA ASP A 22 9.56 -10.70 19.22
C ASP A 22 9.44 -11.05 20.72
N ALA A 23 8.95 -10.10 21.53
CA ALA A 23 8.76 -10.28 22.97
C ALA A 23 7.35 -10.75 23.36
N MET A 24 6.38 -10.72 22.43
CA MET A 24 5.01 -11.18 22.70
C MET A 24 4.94 -12.71 22.74
N SER A 25 4.25 -13.24 23.74
CA SER A 25 4.04 -14.69 23.84
C SER A 25 2.92 -15.16 22.92
N GLU A 26 2.90 -16.45 22.60
CA GLU A 26 1.88 -17.05 21.73
C GLU A 26 0.47 -16.91 22.35
N GLU A 27 0.37 -17.01 23.67
CA GLU A 27 -0.90 -16.81 24.40
C GLU A 27 -1.40 -15.36 24.31
N GLU A 28 -0.49 -14.38 24.33
CA GLU A 28 -0.84 -12.98 24.16
C GLU A 28 -1.30 -12.70 22.71
N ILE A 29 -0.65 -13.34 21.74
CA ILE A 29 -1.04 -13.26 20.32
C ILE A 29 -2.43 -13.86 20.11
N GLU A 30 -2.71 -15.04 20.66
CA GLU A 30 -4.02 -15.70 20.56
C GLU A 30 -5.13 -14.88 21.21
N ALA A 31 -4.88 -14.31 22.40
CA ALA A 31 -5.85 -13.46 23.09
C ALA A 31 -6.20 -12.21 22.26
N ILE A 32 -5.19 -11.56 21.67
CA ILE A 32 -5.39 -10.40 20.79
C ILE A 32 -6.13 -10.79 19.51
N ALA A 33 -5.79 -11.94 18.90
CA ALA A 33 -6.45 -12.43 17.70
C ALA A 33 -7.93 -12.73 17.96
N ALA A 34 -8.25 -13.39 19.07
CA ALA A 34 -9.62 -13.67 19.49
C ALA A 34 -10.42 -12.38 19.73
N GLU A 35 -9.80 -11.34 20.32
CA GLU A 35 -10.45 -10.04 20.54
C GLU A 35 -10.65 -9.27 19.23
N LYS A 36 -9.66 -9.26 18.32
CA LYS A 36 -9.60 -8.34 17.17
C LYS A 36 -10.16 -8.91 15.87
N MET A 37 -9.93 -10.20 15.61
CA MET A 37 -10.32 -10.88 14.37
C MET A 37 -11.53 -11.79 14.55
N GLY A 38 -11.75 -12.33 15.75
CA GLY A 38 -12.80 -13.32 15.99
C GLY A 38 -12.53 -14.64 15.26
N ASP A 39 -13.57 -15.44 15.07
CA ASP A 39 -13.48 -16.72 14.35
C ASP A 39 -13.40 -16.47 12.84
N VAL A 40 -12.29 -16.84 12.22
CA VAL A 40 -12.02 -16.62 10.79
C VAL A 40 -12.45 -17.88 10.02
N PRO A 41 -13.39 -17.78 9.06
CA PRO A 41 -13.84 -18.95 8.30
C PRO A 41 -12.71 -19.64 7.54
N ASP A 42 -12.80 -20.97 7.38
CA ASP A 42 -11.81 -21.79 6.67
C ASP A 42 -11.55 -21.31 5.22
N ASP A 43 -12.54 -20.70 4.57
CA ASP A 43 -12.46 -20.22 3.19
C ASP A 43 -12.02 -18.75 3.09
N PHE A 44 -11.68 -18.09 4.20
CA PHE A 44 -11.28 -16.69 4.23
C PHE A 44 -10.13 -16.37 3.26
N TRP A 45 -9.18 -17.30 3.10
CA TRP A 45 -8.02 -17.13 2.22
C TRP A 45 -8.21 -17.70 0.80
N LYS A 46 -9.38 -18.22 0.45
CA LYS A 46 -9.62 -18.94 -0.81
C LYS A 46 -9.24 -18.12 -2.05
N ASP A 47 -9.51 -16.82 -2.04
CA ASP A 47 -9.27 -15.91 -3.16
C ASP A 47 -8.09 -14.95 -2.90
N ALA A 48 -7.25 -15.25 -1.90
CA ALA A 48 -6.14 -14.39 -1.53
C ALA A 48 -5.08 -14.35 -2.65
N VAL A 49 -4.80 -13.14 -3.15
CA VAL A 49 -3.74 -12.92 -4.14
C VAL A 49 -2.51 -12.40 -3.41
N MET A 50 -1.41 -13.14 -3.52
CA MET A 50 -0.11 -12.69 -3.03
C MET A 50 0.38 -11.50 -3.86
N VAL A 51 0.41 -10.32 -3.26
CA VAL A 51 0.92 -9.11 -3.89
C VAL A 51 2.30 -8.82 -3.32
N PHE A 52 3.33 -9.04 -4.12
CA PHE A 52 4.67 -8.56 -3.78
C PHE A 52 4.76 -7.08 -4.13
N PRO A 53 5.07 -6.18 -3.18
CA PRO A 53 5.32 -4.81 -3.51
C PRO A 53 6.57 -4.75 -4.39
N GLU A 54 6.41 -4.38 -5.65
CA GLU A 54 7.55 -4.07 -6.51
C GLU A 54 8.35 -2.93 -5.86
N GLY A 55 9.66 -3.14 -5.72
CA GLY A 55 10.56 -2.17 -5.11
C GLY A 55 10.53 -0.82 -5.82
N LYS A 56 10.71 0.26 -5.06
CA LYS A 56 10.83 1.61 -5.63
C LYS A 56 12.23 1.77 -6.24
N THR A 57 12.32 2.26 -7.47
CA THR A 57 13.61 2.66 -8.05
C THR A 57 14.01 4.03 -7.52
N ALA A 58 15.17 4.12 -6.87
CA ALA A 58 15.75 5.40 -6.48
C ALA A 58 16.43 6.04 -7.69
N LEU A 59 15.89 7.18 -8.15
CA LEU A 59 16.41 7.91 -9.29
C LEU A 59 16.43 9.41 -9.01
N SER A 60 17.38 10.12 -9.61
CA SER A 60 17.44 11.59 -9.56
C SER A 60 16.52 12.16 -10.65
N LEU A 61 15.40 12.76 -10.24
CA LEU A 61 14.42 13.39 -11.11
C LEU A 61 14.42 14.91 -10.89
N ARG A 62 14.32 15.67 -11.97
CA ARG A 62 14.04 17.11 -11.91
C ARG A 62 12.53 17.33 -11.97
N LEU A 63 12.02 18.11 -11.01
CA LEU A 63 10.63 18.55 -10.94
C LEU A 63 10.62 20.08 -10.87
N ASP A 64 9.54 20.69 -11.34
CA ASP A 64 9.29 22.10 -11.11
C ASP A 64 9.22 22.37 -9.60
N SER A 65 9.80 23.49 -9.16
CA SER A 65 9.97 23.80 -7.75
C SER A 65 8.64 23.95 -7.01
N ASP A 66 7.67 24.58 -7.66
CA ASP A 66 6.32 24.78 -7.14
C ASP A 66 5.58 23.44 -6.89
N VAL A 67 5.72 22.49 -7.82
CA VAL A 67 5.16 21.14 -7.67
C VAL A 67 5.79 20.43 -6.49
N PHE A 68 7.12 20.46 -6.37
CA PHE A 68 7.83 19.84 -5.25
C PHE A 68 7.42 20.46 -3.91
N ASP A 69 7.37 21.79 -3.84
CA ASP A 69 7.03 22.53 -2.63
C ASP A 69 5.58 22.27 -2.20
N TRP A 70 4.65 22.18 -3.16
CA TRP A 70 3.26 21.84 -2.88
C TRP A 70 3.10 20.44 -2.26
N PHE A 71 3.82 19.43 -2.76
CA PHE A 71 3.81 18.11 -2.13
C PHE A 71 4.49 18.13 -0.76
N ARG A 72 5.65 18.79 -0.66
CA ARG A 72 6.43 18.89 0.58
C ARG A 72 5.63 19.56 1.71
N ALA A 73 4.84 20.58 1.39
CA ALA A 73 3.98 21.29 2.35
C ALA A 73 2.93 20.39 3.01
N GLN A 74 2.58 19.25 2.41
CA GLN A 74 1.64 18.27 2.98
C GLN A 74 2.26 17.40 4.08
N GLY A 75 3.54 17.61 4.41
CA GLY A 75 4.21 16.94 5.54
C GLY A 75 4.76 15.55 5.22
N PRO A 76 4.99 14.71 6.25
CA PRO A 76 5.55 13.37 6.09
C PRO A 76 4.80 12.53 5.05
N GLY A 77 5.54 11.72 4.29
CA GLY A 77 4.98 10.88 3.22
C GLY A 77 4.70 11.60 1.91
N TYR A 78 5.17 12.85 1.72
CA TYR A 78 4.94 13.59 0.48
C TYR A 78 5.42 12.86 -0.77
N GLN A 79 6.56 12.15 -0.70
CA GLN A 79 7.05 11.35 -1.82
C GLN A 79 6.11 10.20 -2.18
N THR A 80 5.46 9.58 -1.18
CA THR A 80 4.46 8.53 -1.40
C THR A 80 3.22 9.10 -2.09
N ARG A 81 2.74 10.27 -1.67
CA ARG A 81 1.62 10.97 -2.33
C ARG A 81 1.97 11.36 -3.76
N MET A 82 3.15 11.93 -3.98
CA MET A 82 3.67 12.27 -5.30
C MET A 82 3.73 11.05 -6.21
N ASN A 83 4.27 9.92 -5.72
CA ASN A 83 4.31 8.67 -6.46
C ASN A 83 2.91 8.12 -6.79
N ALA A 84 1.93 8.27 -5.89
CA ALA A 84 0.55 7.86 -6.15
C ALA A 84 -0.09 8.65 -7.30
N VAL A 85 0.20 9.95 -7.40
CA VAL A 85 -0.26 10.80 -8.50
C VAL A 85 0.40 10.41 -9.83
N LEU A 86 1.71 10.21 -9.84
CA LEU A 86 2.41 9.71 -11.03
C LEU A 86 1.85 8.35 -11.48
N ARG A 87 1.51 7.50 -10.51
CA ARG A 87 0.89 6.19 -10.75
C ARG A 87 -0.49 6.28 -11.40
N SER A 88 -1.37 7.12 -10.87
CA SER A 88 -2.71 7.28 -11.43
C SER A 88 -2.66 7.77 -12.87
N TYR A 89 -1.73 8.68 -13.18
CA TYR A 89 -1.54 9.20 -14.52
C TYR A 89 -1.12 8.13 -15.53
N TYR A 90 -0.08 7.34 -15.24
CA TYR A 90 0.36 6.31 -16.20
C TYR A 90 -0.68 5.19 -16.35
N LEU A 91 -1.38 4.81 -15.28
CA LEU A 91 -2.44 3.79 -15.36
C LEU A 91 -3.59 4.25 -16.26
N GLU A 92 -3.97 5.52 -16.17
CA GLU A 92 -4.96 6.12 -17.07
C GLU A 92 -4.47 6.12 -18.52
N MET A 93 -3.20 6.45 -18.78
CA MET A 93 -2.62 6.38 -20.12
C MET A 93 -2.60 4.95 -20.67
N LEU A 94 -2.21 3.96 -19.86
CA LEU A 94 -2.24 2.55 -20.27
C LEU A 94 -3.65 2.08 -20.62
N ARG A 95 -4.68 2.51 -19.85
CA ARG A 95 -6.08 2.17 -20.14
C ARG A 95 -6.54 2.74 -21.49
N ARG A 96 -6.07 3.93 -21.88
CA ARG A 96 -6.42 4.56 -23.16
C ARG A 96 -5.73 3.91 -24.36
N THR A 97 -4.53 3.39 -24.17
CA THR A 97 -3.71 2.84 -25.25
C THR A 97 -3.97 1.36 -25.52
N GLN A 98 -4.63 0.64 -24.61
CA GLN A 98 -5.09 -0.73 -24.89
C GLN A 98 -6.39 -0.70 -25.72
N PRO A 99 -6.38 -1.10 -27.00
CA PRO A 99 -7.63 -1.31 -27.73
C PRO A 99 -8.41 -2.41 -27.03
N THR A 100 -9.68 -2.15 -26.76
CA THR A 100 -10.62 -3.15 -26.24
C THR A 100 -10.62 -4.34 -27.20
N ARG A 101 -10.21 -5.50 -26.71
CA ARG A 101 -10.30 -6.77 -27.45
C ARG A 101 -11.51 -7.56 -27.00
#